data_AF-A0AAW6FPH7-F1
#
_entry.id   AF-A0AAW6FPH7-F1
#
_cell.length_a   1.000
_cell.length_b   1.000
_cell.length_c   1.000
_cell.angle_alpha   90.00
_cell.angle_beta   90.00
_cell.angle_gamma   90.00
#
_symmetry.space_group_name_H-M   'P 1'
#
loop_
_entity.id
_entity.type
_entity.pdbx_description
1 polymer ?
#
loop_
_entity_poly.entity_id
_entity_poly.type
_entity_poly.pdbx_seq_one_letter_code
_entity_poly.pdbx_strand_id
1 'polypeptide(L)'
;MQTINEWLAGNRDYASGLALLAKYSKNRILLQNLSRKPLPAKLEYELRKLSKTPEPPVVPPANILPETAPESVPAPLTGKPKINPDDLPDHLRQLWQETAEKYRLARALHEQLKLLTDADQRAPLIRQLENYRKEIRTNWDVIDTWAKEQNQGSSSVTVDEKRINANRKYLSEGKKAVTNLFGAPRAKKLEAMQRRINELLAAGEKFDPENQKELEELGMKFDG
;
A
#
# COMPACT_ATOMS: atom_id res chain seq x y z
N MET A 1 -0.67 -43.91 -10.62
CA MET A 1 -0.44 -42.45 -10.74
C MET A 1 1.06 -42.23 -10.83
N GLN A 2 1.54 -41.42 -11.76
CA GLN A 2 2.97 -41.12 -11.91
C GLN A 2 3.49 -40.43 -10.63
N THR A 3 4.70 -40.75 -10.18
CA THR A 3 5.37 -40.06 -9.05
C THR A 3 6.22 -38.88 -9.53
N ILE A 4 6.62 -37.98 -8.62
CA ILE A 4 7.53 -36.87 -8.97
C ILE A 4 8.85 -37.40 -9.55
N ASN A 5 9.38 -38.50 -9.00
CA ASN A 5 10.64 -39.10 -9.48
C ASN A 5 10.49 -39.72 -10.87
N GLU A 6 9.37 -40.41 -11.15
CA GLU A 6 9.05 -40.93 -12.48
C GLU A 6 8.85 -39.81 -13.51
N TRP A 7 8.25 -38.69 -13.10
CA TRP A 7 8.09 -37.53 -13.98
C TRP A 7 9.44 -36.85 -14.28
N LEU A 8 10.33 -36.75 -13.30
CA LEU A 8 11.67 -36.18 -13.50
C LEU A 8 12.57 -37.03 -14.41
N ALA A 9 12.38 -38.35 -14.39
CA ALA A 9 13.13 -39.33 -15.19
C ALA A 9 12.53 -39.59 -16.59
N GLY A 10 11.26 -39.26 -16.81
CA GLY A 10 10.52 -39.58 -18.03
C GLY A 10 10.28 -38.38 -18.96
N ASN A 11 9.25 -38.51 -19.80
CA ASN A 11 8.80 -37.43 -20.69
C ASN A 11 8.08 -36.38 -19.82
N ARG A 12 8.75 -35.24 -19.60
CA ARG A 12 8.37 -34.16 -18.67
C ARG A 12 7.18 -33.34 -19.18
N ASP A 13 6.06 -34.00 -19.40
CA ASP A 13 4.83 -33.35 -19.83
C ASP A 13 4.39 -32.29 -18.82
N TYR A 14 4.00 -31.13 -19.31
CA TYR A 14 3.75 -29.96 -18.47
C TYR A 14 2.50 -30.12 -17.61
N ALA A 15 1.44 -30.71 -18.18
CA ALA A 15 0.16 -30.88 -17.49
C ALA A 15 0.27 -31.86 -16.32
N SER A 16 0.93 -33.00 -16.54
CA SER A 16 1.24 -33.98 -15.50
C SER A 16 2.14 -33.42 -14.40
N GLY A 17 3.17 -32.63 -14.75
CA GLY A 17 4.03 -31.97 -13.78
C GLY A 17 3.28 -30.94 -12.91
N LEU A 18 2.35 -30.19 -13.51
CA LEU A 18 1.52 -29.22 -12.77
C LEU A 18 0.55 -29.92 -11.81
N ALA A 19 -0.02 -31.06 -12.21
CA ALA A 19 -0.87 -31.88 -11.34
C ALA A 19 -0.09 -32.44 -10.14
N LEU A 20 1.16 -32.87 -10.36
CA LEU A 20 2.06 -33.28 -9.29
C LEU A 20 2.38 -32.12 -8.34
N LEU A 21 2.70 -30.94 -8.87
CA LEU A 21 2.95 -29.77 -8.03
C LEU A 21 1.71 -29.41 -7.20
N ALA A 22 0.51 -29.52 -7.77
CA ALA A 22 -0.75 -29.24 -7.07
C ALA A 22 -1.01 -30.21 -5.92
N LYS A 23 -0.61 -31.48 -6.08
CA LYS A 23 -0.76 -32.52 -5.06
C LYS A 23 0.16 -32.32 -3.86
N TYR A 24 1.40 -31.85 -4.09
CA TYR A 24 2.44 -31.81 -3.06
C TYR A 24 2.80 -30.41 -2.56
N SER A 25 2.43 -29.33 -3.28
CA SER A 25 2.74 -27.94 -2.91
C SER A 25 1.57 -27.23 -2.26
N LYS A 26 1.82 -26.57 -1.12
CA LYS A 26 0.86 -25.65 -0.47
C LYS A 26 0.84 -24.26 -1.13
N ASN A 27 1.76 -23.97 -2.07
CA ASN A 27 1.91 -22.63 -2.65
C ASN A 27 0.93 -22.41 -3.82
N ARG A 28 -0.28 -21.93 -3.48
CA ARG A 28 -1.36 -21.64 -4.44
C ARG A 28 -1.01 -20.58 -5.49
N ILE A 29 -0.25 -19.55 -5.11
CA ILE A 29 0.13 -18.46 -6.03
C ILE A 29 1.10 -18.97 -7.11
N LEU A 30 2.07 -19.80 -6.71
CA LEU A 30 2.98 -20.44 -7.66
C LEU A 30 2.22 -21.33 -8.66
N LEU A 31 1.27 -22.13 -8.18
CA LEU A 31 0.41 -22.96 -9.03
C LEU A 31 -0.40 -22.14 -10.02
N GLN A 32 -1.01 -21.04 -9.55
CA GLN A 32 -1.79 -20.13 -10.39
C GLN A 32 -0.94 -19.42 -11.45
N ASN A 33 0.30 -19.06 -11.12
CA ASN A 33 1.21 -18.44 -12.07
C ASN A 33 1.68 -19.43 -13.14
N LEU A 34 2.01 -20.67 -12.75
CA LEU A 34 2.44 -21.73 -13.66
C LEU A 34 1.29 -22.25 -14.54
N SER A 35 0.04 -22.23 -14.06
CA SER A 35 -1.11 -22.59 -14.87
C SER A 35 -1.43 -21.54 -15.94
N ARG A 36 -1.20 -20.25 -15.65
CA ARG A 36 -1.43 -19.14 -16.59
C ARG A 36 -0.30 -18.94 -17.59
N LYS A 37 0.94 -19.16 -17.17
CA LYS A 37 2.12 -18.99 -18.02
C LYS A 37 3.04 -20.21 -17.87
N PRO A 38 3.16 -21.06 -18.91
CA PRO A 38 3.97 -22.26 -18.80
C PRO A 38 5.46 -21.91 -18.70
N LEU A 39 6.07 -22.31 -17.59
CA LEU A 39 7.50 -22.14 -17.31
C LEU A 39 8.12 -23.50 -16.93
N PRO A 40 8.54 -24.33 -17.91
CA PRO A 40 9.00 -25.70 -17.67
C PRO A 40 10.19 -25.82 -16.72
N ALA A 41 11.21 -24.97 -16.87
CA ALA A 41 12.39 -24.98 -16.00
C ALA A 41 12.05 -24.67 -14.53
N LYS A 42 11.08 -23.78 -14.30
CA LYS A 42 10.62 -23.43 -12.96
C LYS A 42 9.77 -24.54 -12.34
N LEU A 43 8.89 -25.17 -13.13
CA LEU A 43 8.10 -26.32 -12.70
C LEU A 43 9.03 -27.49 -12.29
N GLU A 44 10.03 -27.80 -13.10
CA GLU A 44 11.03 -28.84 -12.80
C GLU A 44 11.81 -28.54 -11.51
N TYR A 45 12.23 -27.29 -11.32
CA TYR A 45 12.93 -26.87 -10.11
C TYR A 45 12.10 -27.10 -8.83
N GLU A 46 10.82 -26.73 -8.85
CA GLU A 46 9.94 -26.87 -7.69
C GLU A 46 9.61 -28.34 -7.41
N LEU A 47 9.42 -29.16 -8.45
CA LEU A 47 9.24 -30.60 -8.30
C LEU A 47 10.50 -31.29 -7.77
N ARG A 48 11.70 -30.92 -8.22
CA ARG A 48 12.98 -31.40 -7.64
C ARG A 48 13.17 -31.03 -6.18
N LYS A 49 12.63 -29.90 -5.75
CA LYS A 49 12.67 -29.50 -4.33
C LYS A 49 11.76 -30.41 -3.50
N LEU A 50 10.58 -30.74 -4.03
CA LEU A 50 9.63 -31.63 -3.39
C LEU A 50 10.10 -33.09 -3.36
N SER A 51 10.83 -33.54 -4.38
CA SER A 51 11.38 -34.91 -4.44
C SER A 51 12.47 -35.19 -3.41
N LYS A 52 13.13 -34.14 -2.89
CA LYS A 52 14.19 -34.23 -1.88
C LYS A 52 13.68 -34.17 -0.44
N THR A 53 12.39 -33.88 -0.25
CA THR A 53 11.79 -33.79 1.07
C THR A 53 11.22 -35.16 1.44
N PRO A 54 11.51 -35.74 2.62
CA PRO A 54 10.89 -37.00 3.02
C PRO A 54 9.37 -36.84 3.04
N GLU A 55 8.69 -37.82 2.45
CA GLU A 55 7.25 -37.87 2.30
C GLU A 55 6.59 -37.69 3.68
N PRO A 56 5.78 -36.63 3.91
CA PRO A 56 5.02 -36.55 5.15
C PRO A 56 4.04 -37.75 5.18
N PRO A 57 3.80 -38.35 6.35
CA PRO A 57 3.03 -39.58 6.47
C PRO A 57 1.66 -39.41 5.81
N VAL A 58 1.31 -40.37 4.95
CA VAL A 58 -0.01 -40.48 4.32
C VAL A 58 -1.03 -40.70 5.44
N VAL A 59 -1.76 -39.65 5.80
CA VAL A 59 -2.94 -39.80 6.65
C VAL A 59 -4.05 -40.38 5.76
N PRO A 60 -4.65 -41.54 6.09
CA PRO A 60 -5.72 -42.11 5.30
C PRO A 60 -6.92 -41.14 5.21
N PRO A 61 -7.63 -41.10 4.08
CA PRO A 61 -8.65 -40.09 3.77
C PRO A 61 -9.94 -40.18 4.63
N ALA A 62 -9.99 -41.04 5.64
CA ALA A 62 -11.16 -41.27 6.46
C ALA A 62 -11.22 -40.45 7.76
N ASN A 63 -10.19 -39.66 8.10
CA ASN A 63 -10.12 -38.96 9.40
C ASN A 63 -9.85 -37.44 9.33
N ILE A 64 -10.09 -36.79 8.18
CA ILE A 64 -9.86 -35.33 8.00
C ILE A 64 -11.17 -34.54 7.84
N LEU A 65 -12.27 -35.03 8.41
CA LEU A 65 -13.43 -34.18 8.65
C LEU A 65 -13.72 -34.15 10.14
N PRO A 66 -13.08 -33.26 10.93
CA PRO A 66 -13.89 -32.60 11.92
C PRO A 66 -14.93 -31.81 11.14
N GLU A 67 -16.20 -32.04 11.47
CA GLU A 67 -17.34 -31.18 11.13
C GLU A 67 -17.01 -29.78 11.66
N THR A 68 -16.23 -29.04 10.87
CA THR A 68 -15.81 -27.70 11.15
C THR A 68 -16.88 -26.84 10.52
N ALA A 69 -17.63 -26.17 11.40
CA ALA A 69 -18.48 -25.03 11.07
C ALA A 69 -17.85 -24.25 9.91
N PRO A 70 -18.65 -23.80 8.92
CA PRO A 70 -18.15 -23.23 7.67
C PRO A 70 -17.02 -22.27 7.97
N GLU A 71 -15.79 -22.74 7.74
CA GLU A 71 -14.59 -21.97 7.96
C GLU A 71 -14.75 -20.76 7.05
N SER A 72 -14.90 -19.58 7.65
CA SER A 72 -15.15 -18.36 6.92
C SER A 72 -14.08 -18.27 5.85
N VAL A 73 -14.52 -18.27 4.58
CA VAL A 73 -13.64 -18.03 3.45
C VAL A 73 -12.81 -16.81 3.86
N PRO A 74 -11.47 -16.92 3.96
CA PRO A 74 -10.66 -15.74 4.27
C PRO A 74 -11.10 -14.71 3.25
N ALA A 75 -11.55 -13.55 3.73
CA ALA A 75 -12.06 -12.50 2.87
C ALA A 75 -11.11 -12.41 1.67
N PRO A 76 -11.62 -12.37 0.42
CA PRO A 76 -10.75 -12.20 -0.74
C PRO A 76 -9.78 -11.10 -0.38
N LEU A 77 -8.48 -11.31 -0.64
CA LEU A 77 -7.46 -10.27 -0.44
C LEU A 77 -7.89 -9.08 -1.29
N THR A 78 -8.75 -8.23 -0.72
CA THR A 78 -9.15 -6.98 -1.28
C THR A 78 -7.87 -6.19 -1.21
N GLY A 79 -7.16 -6.16 -2.33
CA GLY A 79 -6.01 -5.27 -2.48
C GLY A 79 -6.45 -3.89 -2.00
N LYS A 80 -5.52 -3.13 -1.41
CA LYS A 80 -5.79 -1.75 -1.02
C LYS A 80 -6.57 -1.06 -2.16
N PRO A 81 -7.66 -0.34 -1.84
CA PRO A 81 -8.48 0.30 -2.87
C PRO A 81 -7.56 1.06 -3.81
N LYS A 82 -7.75 0.87 -5.12
CA LYS A 82 -6.92 1.53 -6.12
C LYS A 82 -7.23 3.03 -6.04
N ILE A 83 -6.27 3.81 -5.55
CA ILE A 83 -6.38 5.27 -5.46
C ILE A 83 -6.01 5.86 -6.83
N ASN A 84 -6.92 6.61 -7.42
CA ASN A 84 -6.64 7.37 -8.64
C ASN A 84 -6.06 8.75 -8.26
N PRO A 85 -4.90 9.15 -8.80
CA PRO A 85 -4.29 10.44 -8.47
C PRO A 85 -5.16 11.66 -8.80
N ASP A 86 -6.05 11.53 -9.78
CA ASP A 86 -6.94 12.61 -10.21
C ASP A 86 -8.04 12.91 -9.17
N ASP A 87 -8.40 11.90 -8.37
CA ASP A 87 -9.41 12.00 -7.30
C ASP A 87 -8.83 12.60 -6.00
N LEU A 88 -7.51 12.81 -5.95
CA LEU A 88 -6.85 13.35 -4.77
C LEU A 88 -7.03 14.88 -4.66
N PRO A 89 -7.24 15.40 -3.44
CA PRO A 89 -7.06 16.81 -3.13
C PRO A 89 -5.67 17.31 -3.57
N ASP A 90 -5.57 18.59 -3.92
CA ASP A 90 -4.35 19.16 -4.52
C ASP A 90 -3.09 18.90 -3.70
N HIS A 91 -3.19 19.04 -2.38
CA HIS A 91 -2.07 18.81 -1.46
C HIS A 91 -1.67 17.32 -1.34
N LEU A 92 -2.61 16.38 -1.50
CA LEU A 92 -2.32 14.94 -1.56
C LEU A 92 -1.81 14.51 -2.92
N ARG A 93 -2.26 15.16 -4.00
CA ARG A 93 -1.70 14.99 -5.34
C ARG A 93 -0.26 15.50 -5.42
N GLN A 94 0.05 16.63 -4.77
CA GLN A 94 1.43 17.09 -4.60
C GLN A 94 2.26 16.03 -3.85
N LEU A 95 1.74 15.52 -2.72
CA LEU A 95 2.43 14.46 -1.95
C LEU A 95 2.65 13.20 -2.79
N TRP A 96 1.70 12.83 -3.65
CA TRP A 96 1.84 11.72 -4.59
C TRP A 96 3.01 11.94 -5.56
N GLN A 97 3.08 13.13 -6.18
CA GLN A 97 4.17 13.49 -7.10
C GLN A 97 5.53 13.49 -6.39
N GLU A 98 5.60 14.06 -5.18
CA GLU A 98 6.79 14.01 -4.34
C GLU A 98 7.20 12.55 -4.04
N THR A 99 6.24 11.68 -3.76
CA THR A 99 6.49 10.24 -3.52
C THR A 99 7.05 9.55 -4.77
N ALA A 100 6.51 9.84 -5.95
CA ALA A 100 7.01 9.31 -7.22
C ALA A 100 8.46 9.76 -7.46
N GLU A 101 8.77 11.02 -7.17
CA GLU A 101 10.13 11.54 -7.28
C GLU A 101 11.09 10.85 -6.30
N LYS A 102 10.66 10.56 -5.06
CA LYS A 102 11.47 9.79 -4.11
C LYS A 102 11.79 8.38 -4.62
N TYR A 103 10.86 7.71 -5.30
CA TYR A 103 11.16 6.43 -5.96
C TYR A 103 12.22 6.59 -7.05
N ARG A 104 12.13 7.63 -7.88
CA ARG A 104 13.12 7.94 -8.92
C ARG A 104 14.51 8.16 -8.32
N LEU A 105 14.59 8.99 -7.28
CA LEU A 105 15.84 9.29 -6.56
C LEU A 105 16.41 8.04 -5.87
N ALA A 106 15.57 7.25 -5.21
CA ALA A 106 15.99 6.00 -4.57
C ALA A 106 16.56 5.01 -5.60
N ARG A 107 15.97 4.91 -6.79
CA ARG A 107 16.50 4.08 -7.89
C ARG A 107 17.85 4.59 -8.37
N ALA A 108 17.98 5.90 -8.63
CA ALA A 108 19.24 6.48 -9.09
C ALA A 108 20.37 6.23 -8.08
N LEU A 109 20.08 6.45 -6.79
CA LEU A 109 21.01 6.22 -5.69
C LEU A 109 21.40 4.74 -5.56
N HIS A 110 20.45 3.82 -5.75
CA HIS A 110 20.72 2.39 -5.79
C HIS A 110 21.65 1.99 -6.94
N GLU A 111 21.44 2.55 -8.14
CA GLU A 111 22.33 2.29 -9.28
C GLU A 111 23.74 2.86 -9.04
N GLN A 112 23.87 4.05 -8.45
CA GLN A 112 25.16 4.60 -8.05
C GLN A 112 25.87 3.71 -7.01
N LEU A 113 25.12 3.22 -6.02
CA LEU A 113 25.65 2.31 -5.01
C LEU A 113 26.19 1.01 -5.60
N LYS A 114 25.75 0.55 -6.78
CA LYS A 114 26.32 -0.66 -7.40
C LYS A 114 27.73 -0.46 -7.95
N LEU A 115 28.09 0.78 -8.28
CA LEU A 115 29.38 1.13 -8.87
C LEU A 115 30.45 1.45 -7.81
N LEU A 116 30.03 1.81 -6.60
CA LEU A 116 30.94 2.12 -5.50
C LEU A 116 31.36 0.84 -4.77
N THR A 117 32.67 0.62 -4.65
CA THR A 117 33.24 -0.52 -3.91
C THR A 117 33.70 -0.13 -2.51
N ASP A 118 34.02 1.15 -2.30
CA ASP A 118 34.49 1.66 -1.02
C ASP A 118 33.37 1.77 0.01
N ALA A 119 33.57 1.19 1.20
CA ALA A 119 32.54 1.11 2.23
C ALA A 119 32.19 2.48 2.83
N ASP A 120 33.19 3.35 3.01
CA ASP A 120 33.03 4.65 3.65
C ASP A 120 32.25 5.62 2.74
N GLN A 121 32.48 5.53 1.43
CA GLN A 121 31.71 6.27 0.42
C GLN A 121 30.28 5.73 0.26
N ARG A 122 30.07 4.42 0.45
CA ARG A 122 28.74 3.79 0.34
C ARG A 122 27.84 4.13 1.53
N ALA A 123 28.39 4.18 2.75
CA ALA A 123 27.64 4.36 3.99
C ALA A 123 26.68 5.57 3.99
N PRO A 124 27.08 6.80 3.59
CA PRO A 124 26.16 7.94 3.54
C PRO A 124 25.03 7.76 2.52
N LEU A 125 25.32 7.15 1.36
CA LEU A 125 24.31 6.91 0.32
C LEU A 125 23.31 5.83 0.74
N ILE A 126 23.76 4.80 1.48
CA ILE A 126 22.86 3.81 2.07
C ILE A 126 21.90 4.48 3.06
N ARG A 127 22.41 5.35 3.95
CA ARG A 127 21.56 6.12 4.87
C ARG A 127 20.54 6.99 4.13
N GLN A 128 20.96 7.65 3.06
CA GLN A 128 20.06 8.46 2.24
C GLN A 128 18.98 7.60 1.54
N LEU A 129 19.35 6.41 1.05
CA LEU A 129 18.40 5.46 0.47
C LEU A 129 17.36 5.00 1.50
N GLU A 130 17.79 4.72 2.73
CA GLU A 130 16.89 4.37 3.83
C GLU A 130 15.94 5.52 4.19
N ASN A 131 16.43 6.76 4.17
CA ASN A 131 15.60 7.93 4.40
C ASN A 131 14.51 8.07 3.33
N TYR A 132 14.85 7.92 2.04
CA TYR A 132 13.84 7.89 0.98
C TYR A 132 12.81 6.78 1.18
N ARG A 133 13.24 5.58 1.59
CA ARG A 133 12.30 4.46 1.89
C ARG A 133 11.39 4.75 3.08
N LYS A 134 11.85 5.51 4.07
CA LYS A 134 11.02 5.95 5.21
C LYS A 134 10.01 7.00 4.74
N GLU A 135 10.46 8.03 4.03
CA GLU A 135 9.61 9.09 3.49
C GLU A 135 8.51 8.54 2.57
N ILE A 136 8.86 7.63 1.64
CA ILE A 136 7.89 6.96 0.78
C ILE A 136 6.79 6.28 1.61
N ARG A 137 7.18 5.54 2.66
CA ARG A 137 6.21 4.87 3.55
C ARG A 137 5.32 5.87 4.28
N THR A 138 5.89 6.94 4.81
CA THR A 138 5.14 7.99 5.50
C THR A 138 4.18 8.71 4.56
N ASN A 139 4.59 8.97 3.32
CA ASN A 139 3.72 9.61 2.34
C ASN A 139 2.52 8.71 1.98
N TRP A 140 2.78 7.42 1.73
CA TRP A 140 1.70 6.46 1.49
C TRP A 140 0.77 6.30 2.68
N ASP A 141 1.29 6.34 3.91
CA ASP A 141 0.46 6.26 5.12
C ASP A 141 -0.57 7.40 5.20
N VAL A 142 -0.18 8.62 4.82
CA VAL A 142 -1.10 9.78 4.76
C VAL A 142 -2.18 9.56 3.70
N ILE A 143 -1.79 9.14 2.49
CA ILE A 143 -2.72 8.93 1.37
C ILE A 143 -3.67 7.76 1.66
N ASP A 144 -3.15 6.65 2.19
CA ASP A 144 -3.93 5.48 2.59
C ASP A 144 -4.91 5.81 3.71
N THR A 145 -4.49 6.64 4.68
CA THR A 145 -5.36 7.10 5.77
C THR A 145 -6.50 7.94 5.22
N TRP A 146 -6.22 8.91 4.35
CA TRP A 146 -7.26 9.68 3.67
C TRP A 146 -8.24 8.79 2.91
N ALA A 147 -7.73 7.84 2.11
CA ALA A 147 -8.58 6.95 1.33
C ALA A 147 -9.48 6.06 2.21
N LYS A 148 -8.98 5.60 3.37
CA LYS A 148 -9.80 4.86 4.33
C LYS A 148 -10.93 5.73 4.89
N GLU A 149 -10.62 6.97 5.24
CA GLU A 149 -11.60 7.89 5.81
C GLU A 149 -12.70 8.28 4.81
N GLN A 150 -12.35 8.49 3.53
CA GLN A 150 -13.33 8.71 2.46
C GLN A 150 -14.31 7.54 2.33
N ASN A 151 -13.82 6.30 2.48
CA ASN A 151 -14.65 5.10 2.38
C ASN A 151 -15.52 4.84 3.62
N GLN A 152 -15.16 5.40 4.79
CA GLN A 152 -15.91 5.19 6.04
C GLN A 152 -17.15 6.07 6.16
N GLY A 153 -17.34 7.02 5.24
CA GLY A 153 -18.46 7.96 5.27
C GLY A 153 -18.29 8.99 6.39
N SER A 154 -18.65 10.25 6.10
CA SER A 154 -18.57 11.31 7.10
C SER A 154 -19.66 11.13 8.15
N SER A 155 -19.29 10.74 9.37
CA SER A 155 -20.19 10.82 10.52
C SER A 155 -20.67 12.26 10.70
N SER A 156 -21.97 12.49 10.75
CA SER A 156 -22.52 13.84 10.98
C SER A 156 -22.18 14.28 12.41
N VAL A 157 -21.10 15.05 12.56
CA VAL A 157 -20.76 15.65 13.84
C VAL A 157 -21.69 16.85 14.04
N THR A 158 -22.37 16.90 15.19
CA THR A 158 -23.05 18.12 15.63
C THR A 158 -22.02 19.22 15.85
N VAL A 159 -22.07 20.26 15.02
CA VAL A 159 -21.16 21.41 15.11
C VAL A 159 -21.77 22.43 16.08
N ASP A 160 -21.24 22.52 17.29
CA ASP A 160 -21.61 23.53 18.28
C ASP A 160 -20.68 24.77 18.19
N GLU A 161 -21.05 25.86 18.88
CA GLU A 161 -20.26 27.10 18.90
C GLU A 161 -18.81 26.89 19.38
N LYS A 162 -18.60 25.95 20.32
CA LYS A 162 -17.26 25.61 20.81
C LYS A 162 -16.41 25.00 19.71
N ARG A 163 -16.97 24.07 18.93
CA ARG A 163 -16.30 23.44 17.79
C ARG A 163 -16.04 24.42 16.66
N ILE A 164 -16.98 25.33 16.38
CA ILE A 164 -16.79 26.41 15.40
C ILE A 164 -15.57 27.25 15.77
N ASN A 165 -15.50 27.72 17.02
CA ASN A 165 -14.38 28.54 17.50
C ASN A 165 -13.05 27.77 17.51
N ALA A 166 -13.07 26.49 17.89
CA ALA A 166 -11.89 25.62 17.83
C ALA A 166 -11.39 25.43 16.38
N ASN A 167 -12.30 25.24 15.42
CA ASN A 167 -11.96 25.09 14.00
C ASN A 167 -11.37 26.38 13.44
N ARG A 168 -11.97 27.55 13.73
CA ARG A 168 -11.42 28.86 13.35
C ARG A 168 -10.02 29.09 13.90
N LYS A 169 -9.80 28.82 15.20
CA LYS A 169 -8.49 28.92 15.83
C LYS A 169 -7.48 28.00 15.15
N TYR A 170 -7.87 26.75 14.88
CA TYR A 170 -7.00 25.78 14.22
C TYR A 170 -6.57 26.24 12.82
N LEU A 171 -7.48 26.82 12.03
CA LEU A 171 -7.14 27.33 10.70
C LEU A 171 -6.13 28.49 10.78
N SER A 172 -6.33 29.42 11.71
CA SER A 172 -5.41 30.55 11.91
C SER A 172 -3.99 30.10 12.31
N GLU A 173 -3.88 29.16 13.27
CA GLU A 173 -2.61 28.56 13.65
C GLU A 173 -2.02 27.70 12.53
N GLY A 174 -2.89 27.01 11.79
CA GLY A 174 -2.54 26.15 10.67
C GLY A 174 -1.82 26.91 9.56
N LYS A 175 -2.33 28.08 9.16
CA LYS A 175 -1.71 28.96 8.15
C LYS A 175 -0.24 29.27 8.47
N LYS A 176 0.05 29.57 9.74
CA LYS A 176 1.41 29.86 10.21
C LYS A 176 2.28 28.60 10.27
N ALA A 177 1.71 27.46 10.63
CA ALA A 177 2.45 26.22 10.77
C ALA A 177 2.86 25.63 9.41
N VAL A 178 2.00 25.71 8.39
CA VAL A 178 2.23 25.03 7.11
C VAL A 178 3.38 25.61 6.28
N THR A 179 3.77 26.86 6.52
CA THR A 179 4.87 27.53 5.79
C THR A 179 6.22 26.86 5.99
N ASN A 180 6.42 26.20 7.14
CA ASN A 180 7.68 25.54 7.49
C ASN A 180 7.62 24.01 7.41
N LEU A 181 6.49 23.45 6.94
CA LEU A 181 6.31 22.01 6.80
C LEU A 181 6.49 21.59 5.34
N PHE A 182 6.96 20.37 5.12
CA PHE A 182 7.11 19.77 3.79
C PHE A 182 6.70 18.30 3.82
N GLY A 183 6.42 17.72 2.65
CA GLY A 183 6.06 16.30 2.53
C GLY A 183 4.85 15.89 3.36
N ALA A 184 4.89 14.68 3.90
CA ALA A 184 3.78 14.10 4.66
C ALA A 184 3.27 14.98 5.83
N PRO A 185 4.13 15.60 6.67
CA PRO A 185 3.68 16.53 7.71
C PRO A 185 2.84 17.70 7.17
N ARG A 186 3.27 18.32 6.06
CA ARG A 186 2.52 19.42 5.43
C ARG A 186 1.19 18.93 4.89
N ALA A 187 1.21 17.85 4.12
CA ALA A 187 0.02 17.27 3.52
C ALA A 187 -1.02 16.86 4.58
N LYS A 188 -0.58 16.21 5.67
CA LYS A 188 -1.45 15.85 6.80
C LYS A 188 -2.07 17.08 7.47
N LYS A 189 -1.31 18.16 7.61
CA LYS A 189 -1.82 19.41 8.21
C LYS A 189 -2.84 20.09 7.30
N LEU A 190 -2.58 20.15 6.00
CA LEU A 190 -3.47 20.70 4.99
C LEU A 190 -4.78 19.89 4.89
N GLU A 191 -4.71 18.56 4.89
CA GLU A 191 -5.89 17.69 4.91
C GLU A 191 -6.74 17.96 6.16
N ALA A 192 -6.10 18.07 7.33
CA ALA A 192 -6.78 18.38 8.57
C ALA A 192 -7.41 19.79 8.56
N MET A 193 -6.83 20.75 7.83
CA MET A 193 -7.42 22.08 7.64
C MET A 193 -8.63 22.01 6.70
N GLN A 194 -8.53 21.29 5.58
CA GLN A 194 -9.63 21.10 4.64
C GLN A 194 -10.87 20.50 5.32
N ARG A 195 -10.69 19.48 6.17
CA ARG A 195 -11.80 18.89 6.93
C ARG A 195 -12.52 19.89 7.83
N ARG A 196 -11.79 20.81 8.46
CA ARG A 196 -12.37 21.84 9.33
C ARG A 196 -13.09 22.91 8.53
N ILE A 197 -12.59 23.23 7.34
CA ILE A 197 -13.32 24.11 6.39
C ILE A 197 -14.64 23.46 6.02
N ASN A 198 -14.63 22.18 5.64
CA ASN A 198 -15.84 21.43 5.29
C ASN A 198 -16.84 21.39 6.48
N GLU A 199 -16.36 21.18 7.71
CA GLU A 199 -17.21 21.23 8.92
C GLU A 199 -17.85 22.61 9.13
N LEU A 200 -17.09 23.70 8.92
CA LEU A 200 -17.60 25.07 9.07
C LEU A 200 -18.63 25.40 7.98
N LEU A 201 -18.36 25.03 6.73
CA LEU A 201 -19.30 25.23 5.62
C LEU A 201 -20.59 24.42 5.82
N ALA A 202 -20.49 23.18 6.29
CA ALA A 202 -21.66 22.35 6.63
C ALA A 202 -22.51 22.95 7.77
N ALA A 203 -21.89 23.71 8.68
CA ALA A 203 -22.58 24.46 9.73
C ALA A 203 -23.17 25.80 9.26
N GLY A 204 -23.01 26.17 7.98
CA GLY A 204 -23.46 27.45 7.43
C GLY A 204 -22.60 28.65 7.83
N GLU A 205 -21.41 28.41 8.39
CA GLU A 205 -20.49 29.48 8.75
C GLU A 205 -19.90 30.15 7.51
N LYS A 206 -19.76 31.47 7.59
CA LYS A 206 -19.13 32.28 6.54
C LYS A 206 -17.68 32.58 6.90
N PHE A 207 -16.87 32.71 5.87
CA PHE A 207 -15.49 33.16 5.99
C PHE A 207 -15.40 34.62 5.59
N ASP A 208 -14.56 35.35 6.31
CA ASP A 208 -14.12 36.67 5.86
C ASP A 208 -13.37 36.53 4.51
N PRO A 209 -13.60 37.41 3.52
CA PRO A 209 -13.01 37.29 2.19
C PRO A 209 -11.47 37.27 2.18
N GLU A 210 -10.83 38.03 3.06
CA GLU A 210 -9.37 38.07 3.16
C GLU A 210 -8.85 36.73 3.71
N ASN A 211 -9.47 36.22 4.77
CA ASN A 211 -9.11 34.93 5.34
C ASN A 211 -9.40 33.75 4.40
N GLN A 212 -10.47 33.82 3.60
CA GLN A 212 -10.77 32.81 2.59
C GLN A 212 -9.66 32.79 1.51
N LYS A 213 -9.28 33.95 0.99
CA LYS A 213 -8.23 34.07 -0.02
C LYS A 213 -6.90 33.49 0.46
N GLU A 214 -6.50 33.78 1.69
CA GLU A 214 -5.28 33.21 2.27
C GLU A 214 -5.32 31.67 2.35
N LEU A 215 -6.49 31.08 2.61
CA LEU A 215 -6.66 29.63 2.66
C LEU A 215 -6.69 29.02 1.24
N GLU A 216 -7.28 29.70 0.26
CA GLU A 216 -7.25 29.30 -1.15
C GLU A 216 -5.82 29.32 -1.72
N GLU A 217 -5.01 30.32 -1.36
CA GLU A 217 -3.58 30.38 -1.72
C GLU A 217 -2.77 29.19 -1.17
N LEU A 218 -3.24 28.58 -0.07
CA LEU A 218 -2.70 27.34 0.48
C LEU A 218 -3.26 26.06 -0.18
N GLY A 219 -4.11 26.21 -1.19
CA GLY A 219 -4.75 25.12 -1.94
C GLY A 219 -5.96 24.51 -1.22
N MET A 220 -6.59 25.25 -0.29
CA MET A 220 -7.86 24.83 0.32
C MET A 220 -9.03 25.14 -0.61
N LYS A 221 -10.05 24.29 -0.60
CA LYS A 221 -11.28 24.45 -1.37
C LYS A 221 -12.45 24.78 -0.45
N PHE A 222 -13.38 25.59 -0.96
CA PHE A 222 -14.57 26.03 -0.23
C PHE A 222 -15.87 25.55 -0.89
N ASP A 223 -15.76 24.72 -1.93
CA ASP A 223 -16.90 24.12 -2.59
C ASP A 223 -17.35 22.89 -1.77
N GLY A 224 -18.56 22.96 -1.23
CA GLY A 224 -19.21 21.89 -0.47
C GLY A 224 -19.90 20.87 -1.37
#